data_AF-A0A6L7EQ02-F1
#
_entry.id   AF-A0A6L7EQ02-F1
#
_cell.length_a   1.000
_cell.length_b   1.000
_cell.length_c   1.000
_cell.angle_alpha   90.00
_cell.angle_beta   90.00
_cell.angle_gamma   90.00
#
_symmetry.space_group_name_H-M   'P 1'
#
loop_
_entity.id
_entity.type
_entity.pdbx_description
1 polymer ?
#
loop_
_entity_poly.entity_id
_entity_poly.type
_entity_poly.pdbx_seq_one_letter_code
_entity_poly.pdbx_strand_id
1 'polypeptide(L)'
;MRLRLTRDSVAAGDDVGAPHLSIVDLPDASTTGDLCGWVRSARPIASVAGGSTWALRVEGRVVAVLGEGPRDFVETDPATSLLPERRPLTAHLEYLLHDDVDTVVARVREEPTRTDLRRLARER
;
A
#
# COMPACT_ATOMS: atom_id res chain seq x y z
N MET A 1 -16.45 5.36 5.57
CA MET A 1 -15.68 4.31 6.26
C MET A 1 -14.38 4.87 6.82
N ARG A 2 -13.83 4.20 7.83
CA ARG A 2 -12.57 4.57 8.48
C ARG A 2 -11.51 3.50 8.26
N LEU A 3 -10.41 3.90 7.63
CA LEU A 3 -9.26 3.07 7.33
C LEU A 3 -8.11 3.39 8.29
N ARG A 4 -7.44 2.35 8.79
CA ARG A 4 -6.21 2.49 9.58
C ARG A 4 -5.02 2.31 8.65
N LEU A 5 -4.26 3.37 8.44
CA LEU A 5 -3.02 3.35 7.67
C LEU A 5 -1.83 3.37 8.63
N THR A 6 -0.87 2.49 8.40
CA THR A 6 0.43 2.49 9.09
C THR A 6 1.55 2.53 8.06
N ARG A 7 2.77 2.79 8.50
CA ARG A 7 3.94 2.64 7.64
C ARG A 7 5.15 2.14 8.41
N ASP A 8 6.10 1.57 7.69
CA ASP A 8 7.41 1.25 8.23
C ASP A 8 8.18 2.51 8.64
N SER A 9 9.10 2.31 9.58
CA SER A 9 10.12 3.29 9.94
C SER A 9 11.38 3.05 9.12
N VAL A 10 12.00 4.12 8.61
CA VAL A 10 13.07 3.98 7.60
C VAL A 10 14.43 4.53 8.01
N ALA A 11 14.49 5.27 9.12
CA ALA A 11 15.74 5.82 9.65
C ALA A 11 15.69 5.96 11.18
N ALA A 12 16.84 6.09 11.82
CA ALA A 12 16.93 6.40 13.24
C ALA A 12 16.23 7.75 13.52
N GLY A 13 15.31 7.76 14.49
CA GLY A 13 14.51 8.93 14.81
C GLY A 13 13.15 8.99 14.10
N ASP A 14 12.97 8.24 13.00
CA ASP A 14 11.66 8.03 12.39
C ASP A 14 10.84 7.02 13.22
N ASP A 15 11.48 6.12 13.95
CA ASP A 15 10.83 5.14 14.82
C ASP A 15 10.11 5.73 16.05
N VAL A 16 10.37 6.99 16.40
CA VAL A 16 9.74 7.69 17.53
C VAL A 16 8.20 7.71 17.43
N GLY A 17 7.66 7.74 16.21
CA GLY A 17 6.22 7.75 15.94
C GLY A 17 5.62 6.38 15.59
N ALA A 18 6.41 5.30 15.66
CA ALA A 18 5.95 3.97 15.26
C ALA A 18 4.68 3.55 16.03
N PRO A 19 3.68 2.94 15.36
CA PRO A 19 3.69 2.39 13.99
C PRO A 19 3.23 3.39 12.91
N HIS A 20 3.39 4.70 13.14
CA HIS A 20 2.99 5.76 12.20
C HIS A 20 1.52 5.68 11.82
N LEU A 21 0.65 5.52 12.83
CA LEU A 21 -0.78 5.33 12.61
C LEU A 21 -1.44 6.62 12.14
N SER A 22 -2.03 6.57 10.96
CA SER A 22 -2.95 7.57 10.42
C SER A 22 -4.36 6.97 10.29
N ILE A 23 -5.36 7.76 10.65
CA ILE A 23 -6.78 7.42 10.46
C ILE A 23 -7.28 8.18 9.24
N VAL A 24 -7.73 7.44 8.23
CA VAL A 24 -8.23 8.00 6.97
C VAL A 24 -9.73 7.75 6.90
N ASP A 25 -10.51 8.83 6.79
CA ASP A 25 -11.95 8.74 6.55
C ASP A 25 -12.20 8.85 5.03
N LEU A 26 -12.71 7.76 4.44
CA LEU A 26 -13.05 7.64 3.02
C LEU A 26 -14.56 7.38 2.87
N PRO A 27 -15.22 7.76 1.77
CA PRO A 27 -16.58 7.31 1.47
C PRO A 27 -16.74 5.77 1.52
N ASP A 28 -17.93 5.27 1.91
CA ASP A 28 -18.17 3.82 2.04
C ASP A 28 -18.08 3.05 0.71
N ALA A 29 -18.26 3.75 -0.42
CA ALA A 29 -18.13 3.19 -1.76
C ALA A 29 -16.75 3.43 -2.40
N SER A 30 -15.74 3.82 -1.61
CA SER A 30 -14.41 4.09 -2.12
C SER A 30 -13.70 2.85 -2.67
N THR A 31 -12.83 3.11 -3.62
CA THR A 31 -11.97 2.14 -4.30
C THR A 31 -10.54 2.23 -3.79
N THR A 32 -9.72 1.25 -4.14
CA THR A 32 -8.27 1.32 -3.98
C THR A 32 -7.69 2.53 -4.69
N GLY A 33 -8.22 2.92 -5.86
CA GLY A 33 -7.84 4.16 -6.56
C GLY A 33 -8.09 5.43 -5.73
N ASP A 34 -9.21 5.51 -5.00
CA ASP A 34 -9.48 6.66 -4.12
C ASP A 34 -8.48 6.74 -2.95
N LEU A 35 -8.15 5.59 -2.36
CA LEU A 35 -7.11 5.51 -1.34
C LEU A 35 -5.74 5.90 -1.91
N CYS A 36 -5.41 5.42 -3.10
CA CYS A 36 -4.19 5.79 -3.82
C CYS A 36 -4.10 7.29 -4.06
N GLY A 37 -5.19 7.91 -4.52
CA GLY A 37 -5.30 9.36 -4.67
C GLY A 37 -5.08 10.11 -3.36
N TRP A 38 -5.66 9.63 -2.25
CA TRP A 38 -5.41 10.19 -0.93
C TRP A 38 -3.94 10.07 -0.52
N VAL A 39 -3.32 8.89 -0.66
CA VAL A 39 -1.91 8.66 -0.29
C VAL A 39 -0.99 9.55 -1.12
N ARG A 40 -1.26 9.70 -2.42
CA ARG A 40 -0.51 10.58 -3.31
C ARG A 40 -0.59 12.04 -2.89
N SER A 41 -1.77 12.48 -2.43
CA SER A 41 -1.98 13.87 -1.99
C SER A 41 -1.40 14.13 -0.59
N ALA A 42 -1.59 13.21 0.35
CA ALA A 42 -1.17 13.38 1.74
C ALA A 42 0.34 13.12 1.92
N ARG A 43 0.96 12.36 1.01
CA ARG A 43 2.36 11.90 1.07
C ARG A 43 2.76 11.45 2.48
N PRO A 44 2.11 10.42 3.04
CA PRO A 44 2.38 9.97 4.41
C PRO A 44 3.72 9.22 4.57
N ILE A 45 4.57 9.22 3.55
CA ILE A 45 5.85 8.50 3.49
C ILE A 45 7.02 9.41 3.94
N ALA A 46 8.01 8.80 4.57
CA ALA A 46 9.27 9.47 4.87
C ALA A 46 10.22 9.41 3.65
N SER A 47 11.00 10.47 3.45
CA SER A 47 12.05 10.48 2.43
C SER A 47 13.42 10.25 3.05
N VAL A 48 14.25 9.48 2.35
CA VAL A 48 15.62 9.15 2.77
C VAL A 48 16.61 9.44 1.64
N ALA A 49 17.86 9.70 2.00
CA ALA A 49 18.92 9.95 1.03
C ALA A 49 19.05 8.75 0.06
N GLY A 50 19.07 9.03 -1.23
CA GLY A 50 19.11 8.02 -2.29
C GLY A 50 17.73 7.61 -2.84
N GLY A 51 16.64 8.13 -2.28
CA GLY A 51 15.26 7.82 -2.68
C GLY A 51 14.62 6.75 -1.80
N SER A 52 13.32 6.54 -1.97
CA SER A 52 12.58 5.51 -1.25
C SER A 52 11.55 4.86 -2.17
N THR A 53 11.40 3.55 -2.05
CA THR A 53 10.34 2.80 -2.71
C THR A 53 9.45 2.16 -1.66
N TRP A 54 8.14 2.27 -1.84
CA TRP A 54 7.13 1.80 -0.89
C TRP A 54 6.06 0.97 -1.59
N ALA A 55 5.52 -0.04 -0.91
CA ALA A 55 4.32 -0.73 -1.34
C ALA A 55 3.15 -0.39 -0.42
N LEU A 56 2.06 0.10 -0.99
CA LEU A 56 0.79 0.23 -0.29
C LEU A 56 0.08 -1.12 -0.32
N ARG A 57 -0.03 -1.75 0.85
CA ARG A 57 -0.78 -2.98 1.06
C ARG A 57 -2.14 -2.71 1.68
N VAL A 58 -3.18 -3.33 1.15
CA VAL A 58 -4.53 -3.37 1.74
C VAL A 58 -4.92 -4.83 1.93
N GLU A 59 -5.22 -5.23 3.17
CA GLU A 59 -5.60 -6.61 3.52
C GLU A 59 -4.63 -7.69 2.97
N GLY A 60 -3.34 -7.35 2.92
CA GLY A 60 -2.24 -8.19 2.46
C GLY A 60 -1.95 -8.12 0.95
N ARG A 61 -2.71 -7.37 0.15
CA ARG A 61 -2.49 -7.18 -1.29
C ARG A 61 -1.80 -5.87 -1.57
N VAL A 62 -0.78 -5.85 -2.42
CA VAL A 62 -0.19 -4.60 -2.93
C VAL A 62 -1.17 -3.99 -3.93
N VAL A 63 -1.63 -2.77 -3.66
CA VAL A 63 -2.58 -2.01 -4.50
C VAL A 63 -1.91 -0.82 -5.20
N ALA A 64 -0.76 -0.39 -4.69
CA ALA A 64 0.11 0.58 -5.35
C ALA A 64 1.57 0.43 -4.92
N VAL A 65 2.46 0.87 -5.79
CA VAL A 65 3.89 1.07 -5.52
C VAL A 65 4.21 2.55 -5.65
N LEU A 66 4.94 3.10 -4.70
CA LEU A 66 5.30 4.51 -4.63
C LEU A 66 6.83 4.65 -4.70
N GLY A 67 7.31 5.69 -5.36
CA GLY A 67 8.72 6.04 -5.44
C GLY A 67 8.96 7.53 -5.21
N GLU A 68 10.21 7.97 -5.24
CA GLU A 68 10.58 9.39 -5.21
C GLU A 68 11.12 9.83 -6.59
N GLY A 69 10.22 10.03 -7.58
CA GLY A 69 10.60 10.40 -8.94
C GLY A 69 9.42 10.71 -9.88
N PRO A 70 9.66 10.95 -11.20
CA PRO A 70 8.59 11.30 -12.15
C PRO A 70 7.55 10.16 -12.38
N ARG A 71 7.86 8.94 -11.97
CA ARG A 71 6.94 7.80 -11.85
C ARG A 71 6.79 7.39 -10.38
N ASP A 72 6.48 8.36 -9.51
CA ASP A 72 6.38 8.17 -8.05
C ASP A 72 5.18 7.34 -7.59
N PHE A 73 4.30 6.91 -8.50
CA PHE A 73 3.09 6.21 -8.13
C PHE A 73 2.58 5.31 -9.26
N VAL A 74 2.48 4.01 -8.99
CA VAL A 74 1.92 3.01 -9.90
C VAL A 74 0.84 2.22 -9.18
N GLU A 75 -0.40 2.36 -9.64
CA GLU A 75 -1.52 1.55 -9.17
C GLU A 75 -1.42 0.15 -9.77
N THR A 76 -1.49 -0.88 -8.94
CA THR A 76 -1.45 -2.28 -9.36
C THR A 76 -2.85 -2.87 -9.45
N ASP A 77 -3.81 -2.32 -8.69
CA ASP A 77 -5.21 -2.72 -8.69
C ASP A 77 -6.10 -1.52 -8.29
N PRO A 78 -6.52 -0.66 -9.24
CA PRO A 78 -7.24 0.59 -8.95
C PRO A 78 -8.74 0.41 -8.69
N ALA A 79 -9.33 -0.70 -9.14
CA ALA A 79 -10.77 -0.88 -9.20
C ALA A 79 -11.34 -1.70 -8.03
N THR A 80 -10.49 -2.25 -7.17
CA THR A 80 -10.93 -3.05 -6.02
C THR A 80 -11.72 -2.20 -5.04
N SER A 81 -12.95 -2.62 -4.76
CA SER A 81 -13.82 -1.97 -3.80
C SER A 81 -13.32 -2.20 -2.37
N LEU A 82 -13.28 -1.13 -1.58
CA LEU A 82 -12.80 -1.15 -0.19
C LEU A 82 -13.96 -1.33 0.80
N LEU A 83 -14.89 -2.25 0.52
CA LEU A 83 -16.05 -2.46 1.39
C LEU A 83 -15.60 -2.86 2.80
N PRO A 84 -16.11 -2.20 3.85
CA PRO A 84 -15.78 -2.58 5.22
C PRO A 84 -16.49 -3.89 5.59
N GLU A 85 -15.78 -5.02 5.49
CA GLU A 85 -16.27 -6.30 6.00
C GLU A 85 -16.19 -6.35 7.53
N ARG A 86 -17.16 -5.71 8.22
CA ARG A 86 -17.38 -5.79 9.68
C ARG A 86 -16.22 -5.34 10.60
N ARG A 87 -15.04 -5.04 10.06
CA ARG A 87 -13.85 -4.57 10.75
C ARG A 87 -13.30 -3.32 10.06
N PRO A 88 -12.59 -2.44 10.78
CA PRO A 88 -11.89 -1.33 10.16
C PRO A 88 -10.90 -1.88 9.13
N LEU A 89 -10.97 -1.35 7.92
CA LEU A 89 -10.04 -1.73 6.86
C LEU A 89 -8.62 -1.31 7.26
N THR A 90 -7.65 -2.19 7.03
CA THR A 90 -6.25 -1.93 7.36
C THR A 90 -5.42 -1.79 6.10
N ALA A 91 -4.60 -0.74 6.08
CA ALA A 91 -3.58 -0.55 5.07
C ALA A 91 -2.21 -0.31 5.73
N HIS A 92 -1.17 -0.65 5.00
CA HIS A 92 0.20 -0.51 5.45
C HIS A 92 1.10 -0.10 4.28
N LEU A 93 1.95 0.88 4.51
CA LEU A 93 3.02 1.28 3.59
C LEU A 93 4.31 0.58 4.03
N GLU A 94 4.64 -0.47 3.29
CA GLU A 94 5.86 -1.25 3.49
C GLU A 94 7.03 -0.55 2.80
N TYR A 95 8.14 -0.36 3.51
CA TYR A 95 9.35 0.21 2.92
C TYR A 95 10.16 -0.89 2.19
N LEU A 96 10.43 -0.66 0.91
CA LEU A 96 11.12 -1.61 0.02
C LEU A 96 12.54 -1.16 -0.32
N LEU A 97 13.19 -0.41 0.56
CA LEU A 97 14.54 0.13 0.34
C LEU A 97 14.58 1.01 -0.92
N HIS A 98 15.70 0.95 -1.65
CA HIS A 98 15.94 1.62 -2.92
C HIS A 98 15.61 0.74 -4.14
N ASP A 99 14.69 -0.21 -3.99
CA ASP A 99 14.25 -1.04 -5.13
C ASP A 99 13.69 -0.16 -6.26
N ASP A 100 13.95 -0.54 -7.51
CA ASP A 100 13.36 0.12 -8.66
C ASP A 100 11.85 -0.11 -8.74
N VAL A 101 11.06 0.96 -8.92
CA VAL A 101 9.59 0.91 -8.91
C VAL A 101 9.06 -0.05 -9.97
N ASP A 102 9.61 -0.02 -11.19
CA ASP A 102 9.14 -0.87 -12.29
C ASP A 102 9.43 -2.35 -11.99
N THR A 103 10.58 -2.64 -11.37
CA THR A 103 10.95 -3.98 -10.91
C THR A 103 9.99 -4.50 -9.83
N VAL A 104 9.63 -3.67 -8.85
CA VAL A 104 8.66 -4.04 -7.81
C VAL A 104 7.28 -4.29 -8.42
N VAL A 105 6.84 -3.41 -9.33
CA VAL A 105 5.54 -3.57 -10.01
C VAL A 105 5.49 -4.86 -10.82
N ALA A 106 6.55 -5.20 -11.53
CA ALA A 106 6.65 -6.47 -12.26
C ALA A 106 6.49 -7.67 -11.32
N ARG A 107 7.25 -7.68 -10.22
CA ARG A 107 7.17 -8.73 -9.18
C ARG A 107 5.77 -8.88 -8.61
N VAL A 108 5.13 -7.77 -8.25
CA VAL A 108 3.77 -7.77 -7.67
C VAL A 108 2.73 -8.29 -8.65
N ARG A 109 2.86 -7.99 -9.95
CA ARG A 109 1.94 -8.50 -10.98
C ARG A 109 2.06 -10.01 -11.19
N GLU A 110 3.21 -10.58 -10.86
CA GLU A 110 3.46 -12.02 -10.94
C GLU A 110 3.03 -12.75 -9.65
N GLU A 111 2.77 -12.04 -8.55
CA GLU A 111 2.30 -12.66 -7.30
C GLU A 111 0.86 -13.19 -7.47
N PRO A 112 0.62 -14.48 -7.20
CA PRO A 112 -0.72 -15.05 -7.26
C PRO A 112 -1.62 -14.36 -6.24
N THR A 113 -2.81 -13.94 -6.68
CA THR A 113 -3.73 -13.24 -5.78
C THR A 113 -4.19 -14.19 -4.67
N ARG A 114 -4.67 -13.62 -3.55
CA ARG A 114 -5.31 -14.40 -2.49
C ARG A 114 -6.48 -15.29 -2.99
N THR A 115 -7.11 -14.91 -4.10
CA THR A 115 -8.17 -15.70 -4.76
C THR A 115 -7.55 -16.91 -5.46
N ASP A 116 -6.44 -16.70 -6.18
CA ASP A 116 -5.69 -17.77 -6.85
C ASP A 116 -5.14 -18.77 -5.84
N LEU A 117 -4.56 -18.29 -4.74
CA LEU A 117 -4.05 -19.16 -3.68
C LEU A 117 -5.16 -19.97 -2.99
N ARG A 118 -6.35 -19.40 -2.78
CA ARG A 118 -7.51 -20.12 -2.24
C ARG A 118 -8.07 -21.16 -3.21
N ARG A 119 -8.02 -20.88 -4.52
CA ARG A 119 -8.41 -21.84 -5.56
C ARG A 119 -7.41 -22.99 -5.64
N LEU A 120 -6.11 -22.68 -5.70
CA LEU A 120 -5.03 -23.66 -5.71
C LEU A 120 -5.03 -24.55 -4.45
N ALA A 121 -5.42 -24.00 -3.29
CA ALA A 121 -5.56 -24.76 -2.05
C ALA A 121 -6.81 -25.67 -2.00
N ARG A 122 -7.80 -25.47 -2.89
CA ARG A 122 -9.01 -26.32 -2.99
C ARG A 122 -8.89 -27.40 -4.06
N GLU A 123 -7.92 -27.27 -4.96
CA GLU A 123 -7.63 -28.22 -6.04
C GLU A 123 -6.55 -29.28 -5.64
N ARG A 124 -6.11 -29.29 -4.38
CA ARG A 124 -5.21 -30.30 -3.78
C ARG A 124 -5.95 -31.12 -2.72
#